data_AF-A0A7W1Q1T0-F1
#
_entry.id   AF-A0A7W1Q1T0-F1
#
_cell.length_a   1.000
_cell.length_b   1.000
_cell.length_c   1.000
_cell.angle_alpha   90.00
_cell.angle_beta   90.00
_cell.angle_gamma   90.00
#
_symmetry.space_group_name_H-M   'P 1'
#
loop_
_entity.id
_entity.type
_entity.pdbx_description
1 polymer ?
#
loop_
_entity_poly.entity_id
_entity_poly.type
_entity_poly.pdbx_seq_one_letter_code
_entity_poly.pdbx_strand_id
1 'polypeptide(L)'
;MANITRDLVDFGPATAAMAQVLAGIDDRDLTAATPCPAYSVADLVDHVAGLTVAFTAAARKQPLAVHGPSGEGSRLQPGWRERIGADLDELTEAWRDSAAYDGVTMAGPI
;
A
#
# COMPACT_ATOMS: atom_id res chain seq x y z
N MET A 1 28.38 -25.47 4.13
CA MET A 1 27.60 -24.57 3.24
C MET A 1 27.10 -23.43 4.11
N ALA A 2 27.64 -22.23 3.95
CA ALA A 2 27.20 -21.08 4.74
C ALA A 2 25.78 -20.70 4.33
N ASN A 3 24.87 -20.68 5.29
CA ASN A 3 23.51 -20.20 5.12
C ASN A 3 23.61 -18.68 4.93
N ILE A 4 23.64 -18.21 3.67
CA ILE A 4 23.51 -16.78 3.40
C ILE A 4 22.04 -16.45 3.64
N THR A 5 21.73 -16.03 4.86
CA THR A 5 20.48 -15.32 5.12
C THR A 5 20.54 -14.07 4.24
N ARG A 6 19.74 -14.06 3.17
CA ARG A 6 19.59 -12.88 2.31
C ARG A 6 19.01 -11.78 3.20
N ASP A 7 19.68 -10.64 3.34
CA ASP A 7 19.12 -9.48 4.04
C ASP A 7 17.96 -8.93 3.19
N LEU A 8 16.78 -9.48 3.41
CA LEU A 8 15.55 -9.07 2.75
C LEU A 8 15.09 -7.73 3.32
N VAL A 9 14.52 -6.89 2.46
CA VAL A 9 14.01 -5.58 2.86
C VAL A 9 12.74 -5.75 3.67
N ASP A 10 12.78 -5.56 4.99
CA ASP A 10 11.57 -5.55 5.81
C ASP A 10 10.79 -4.24 5.59
N PHE A 11 9.56 -4.35 5.09
CA PHE A 11 8.67 -3.21 4.89
C PHE A 11 7.88 -2.83 6.14
N GLY A 12 7.94 -3.63 7.22
CA GLY A 12 7.21 -3.37 8.47
C GLY A 12 7.37 -1.96 9.03
N PRO A 13 8.58 -1.37 9.08
CA PRO A 13 8.73 0.02 9.52
C PRO A 13 8.02 1.04 8.62
N ALA A 14 8.03 0.83 7.30
CA ALA A 14 7.40 1.73 6.34
C ALA A 14 5.87 1.64 6.37
N THR A 15 5.33 0.43 6.46
CA THR A 15 3.89 0.20 6.58
C THR A 15 3.33 0.72 7.90
N ALA A 16 4.05 0.52 9.01
CA ALA A 16 3.68 1.08 10.32
C ALA A 16 3.67 2.62 10.30
N ALA A 17 4.67 3.25 9.66
CA ALA A 17 4.70 4.70 9.50
C ALA A 17 3.52 5.21 8.65
N MET A 18 3.19 4.50 7.56
CA MET A 18 2.03 4.86 6.73
C MET A 18 0.71 4.71 7.50
N ALA A 19 0.54 3.64 8.28
CA ALA A 19 -0.64 3.45 9.12
C ALA A 19 -0.82 4.59 10.13
N GLN A 20 0.28 5.09 10.72
CA GLN A 20 0.23 6.25 11.62
C GLN A 20 -0.19 7.55 10.91
N VAL A 21 0.30 7.77 9.68
CA VAL A 21 -0.13 8.93 8.86
C VAL A 21 -1.63 8.85 8.58
N LEU A 22 -2.11 7.68 8.14
CA LEU A 22 -3.53 7.46 7.83
C LEU A 22 -4.43 7.63 9.07
N ALA A 23 -3.98 7.17 10.23
CA ALA A 23 -4.69 7.33 11.50
C ALA A 23 -4.79 8.81 11.94
N GLY A 24 -3.85 9.66 11.53
CA GLY A 24 -3.82 11.08 11.86
C GLY A 24 -4.69 11.98 10.97
N ILE A 25 -5.22 11.46 9.87
CA ILE A 25 -6.12 12.20 8.96
C ILE A 25 -7.52 12.19 9.56
N ASP A 26 -8.16 13.35 9.74
CA ASP A 26 -9.58 13.46 10.11
C ASP A 26 -10.46 13.47 8.85
N ASP A 27 -11.74 13.07 8.96
CA ASP A 27 -12.66 13.06 7.82
C ASP A 27 -12.87 14.48 7.25
N ARG A 28 -12.75 15.54 8.07
CA ARG A 28 -12.81 16.92 7.61
C ARG A 28 -11.64 17.33 6.71
N ASP A 29 -10.51 16.61 6.80
CA ASP A 29 -9.29 16.92 6.05
C ASP A 29 -9.34 16.27 4.66
N LEU A 30 -10.26 15.33 4.42
CA LEU A 30 -10.38 14.58 3.16
C LEU A 30 -10.58 15.49 1.94
N THR A 31 -11.25 16.63 2.10
CA THR A 31 -11.46 17.59 1.01
C THR A 31 -10.35 18.63 0.88
N ALA A 32 -9.32 18.58 1.73
CA ALA A 32 -8.24 19.56 1.70
C ALA A 32 -7.39 19.40 0.44
N ALA A 33 -6.87 20.53 -0.05
CA ALA A 33 -5.94 20.56 -1.18
C ALA A 33 -4.58 19.99 -0.77
N THR A 34 -3.89 19.37 -1.73
CA THR A 34 -2.49 18.93 -1.58
C THR A 34 -1.57 19.85 -2.39
N PRO A 35 -0.24 19.80 -2.20
CA PRO A 35 0.69 20.51 -3.07
C PRO A 35 0.59 20.13 -4.56
N CYS A 36 0.01 18.96 -4.87
CA CYS A 36 -0.39 18.59 -6.21
C CYS A 36 -1.87 19.00 -6.41
N PRO A 37 -2.17 20.08 -7.15
CA PRO A 37 -3.53 20.61 -7.20
C PRO A 37 -4.57 19.67 -7.83
N ALA A 38 -4.11 18.62 -8.52
CA ALA A 38 -4.97 17.60 -9.11
C ALA A 38 -5.54 16.61 -8.07
N TYR A 39 -5.01 16.59 -6.85
CA TYR A 39 -5.39 15.63 -5.81
C TYR A 39 -5.78 16.32 -4.50
N SER A 40 -6.92 15.91 -3.97
CA SER A 40 -7.30 16.10 -2.58
C SER A 40 -6.61 15.07 -1.67
N VAL A 41 -6.73 15.26 -0.36
CA VAL A 41 -6.28 14.26 0.62
C VAL A 41 -7.01 12.93 0.42
N ALA A 42 -8.33 12.95 0.15
CA ALA A 42 -9.10 11.75 -0.14
C ALA A 42 -8.54 10.98 -1.34
N ASP A 43 -8.14 11.69 -2.40
CA ASP A 43 -7.55 11.04 -3.57
C ASP A 43 -6.22 10.36 -3.23
N LEU A 44 -5.37 11.00 -2.43
CA LEU A 44 -4.12 10.38 -2.01
C LEU A 44 -4.34 9.16 -1.10
N VAL A 45 -5.35 9.19 -0.23
CA VAL A 45 -5.72 8.03 0.60
C VAL A 45 -6.22 6.87 -0.27
N ASP A 46 -7.09 7.11 -1.25
CA ASP A 46 -7.51 6.08 -2.22
C ASP A 46 -6.30 5.51 -3.00
N HIS A 47 -5.38 6.39 -3.41
CA HIS A 47 -4.19 5.97 -4.13
C HIS A 47 -3.29 5.06 -3.29
N VAL A 48 -3.07 5.39 -2.01
CA VAL A 48 -2.31 4.56 -1.06
C VAL A 48 -3.00 3.21 -0.82
N ALA A 49 -4.34 3.20 -0.70
CA ALA A 49 -5.10 1.96 -0.58
C ALA A 49 -4.82 1.02 -1.77
N GLY A 50 -4.93 1.55 -2.99
CA GLY A 50 -4.66 0.79 -4.22
C GLY A 50 -3.23 0.28 -4.32
N LEU A 51 -2.24 1.11 -3.95
CA LEU A 51 -0.83 0.71 -3.94
C LEU A 51 -0.54 -0.41 -2.94
N THR A 52 -1.16 -0.36 -1.77
CA THR A 52 -1.00 -1.37 -0.72
C THR A 52 -1.46 -2.74 -1.22
N VAL A 53 -2.62 -2.81 -1.86
CA VAL A 53 -3.13 -4.05 -2.48
C VAL A 53 -2.25 -4.49 -3.65
N ALA A 54 -1.85 -3.55 -4.52
CA ALA A 54 -1.04 -3.85 -5.69
C ALA A 54 0.34 -4.43 -5.33
N PHE A 55 1.00 -3.86 -4.34
CA PHE A 55 2.31 -4.34 -3.90
C PHE A 55 2.23 -5.63 -3.08
N THR A 56 1.11 -5.90 -2.43
CA THR A 56 0.82 -7.21 -1.85
C THR A 56 0.68 -8.28 -2.94
N ALA A 57 -0.07 -7.99 -4.00
CA ALA A 57 -0.19 -8.89 -5.15
C ALA A 57 1.16 -9.12 -5.84
N ALA A 58 1.99 -8.07 -5.94
CA ALA A 58 3.35 -8.16 -6.47
C ALA A 58 4.22 -9.11 -5.64
N ALA A 59 4.23 -8.99 -4.31
CA ALA A 59 4.96 -9.91 -3.43
C ALA A 59 4.54 -11.37 -3.64
N ARG A 60 3.23 -11.58 -3.86
CA ARG A 60 2.65 -12.91 -4.08
C ARG A 60 2.73 -13.41 -5.52
N LYS A 61 3.25 -12.60 -6.45
CA LYS A 61 3.28 -12.88 -7.90
C LYS A 61 1.90 -13.20 -8.48
N GLN A 62 0.89 -12.49 -7.99
CA GLN A 62 -0.49 -12.66 -8.40
C GLN A 62 -0.90 -11.52 -9.33
N PRO A 63 -1.78 -11.77 -10.32
CA PRO A 63 -2.40 -10.69 -11.07
C PRO A 63 -3.21 -9.80 -10.12
N LEU A 64 -3.27 -8.50 -10.40
CA LEU A 64 -4.08 -7.60 -9.61
C LEU A 64 -5.57 -7.91 -9.87
N ALA A 65 -6.28 -8.32 -8.82
CA ALA A 65 -7.69 -8.70 -8.91
C ALA A 65 -8.65 -7.50 -9.01
N VAL A 66 -8.18 -6.30 -8.69
CA VAL A 66 -8.96 -5.05 -8.65
C VAL A 66 -8.31 -3.98 -9.53
N HIS A 67 -8.97 -2.84 -9.71
CA HIS A 67 -8.34 -1.70 -10.38
C HIS A 67 -7.10 -1.24 -9.59
N GLY A 68 -6.01 -0.96 -10.31
CA GLY A 68 -4.80 -0.37 -9.75
C GLY A 68 -5.05 0.98 -9.08
N PRO A 69 -4.02 1.56 -8.45
CA PRO A 69 -4.15 2.80 -7.70
C PRO A 69 -4.70 3.93 -8.60
N SER A 70 -5.94 4.36 -8.34
CA SER A 70 -6.62 5.41 -9.13
C SER A 70 -6.33 6.80 -8.61
N GLY A 71 -6.39 6.99 -7.29
CA GLY A 71 -6.48 8.32 -6.70
C GLY A 71 -7.82 8.96 -6.98
N GLU A 72 -8.90 8.20 -6.78
CA GLU A 72 -10.29 8.65 -6.95
C GLU A 72 -10.97 8.61 -5.58
N GLY A 73 -10.81 9.68 -4.80
CA GLY A 73 -11.23 9.74 -3.40
C GLY A 73 -12.73 9.51 -3.17
N SER A 74 -13.58 9.69 -4.19
CA SER A 74 -15.00 9.33 -4.15
C SER A 74 -15.26 7.83 -3.92
N ARG A 75 -14.25 6.96 -4.14
CA ARG A 75 -14.33 5.52 -3.91
C ARG A 75 -14.08 5.12 -2.45
N LEU A 76 -13.58 6.03 -1.61
CA LEU A 76 -13.32 5.74 -0.20
C LEU A 76 -14.60 5.39 0.53
N GLN A 77 -14.69 4.14 0.97
CA GLN A 77 -15.81 3.67 1.77
C GLN A 77 -15.61 4.01 3.26
N PRO A 78 -16.69 4.21 4.04
CA PRO A 78 -16.61 4.36 5.50
C PRO A 78 -15.77 3.26 6.15
N GLY A 79 -14.96 3.58 7.17
CA GLY A 79 -14.05 2.63 7.82
C GLY A 79 -12.76 2.35 7.02
N TRP A 80 -12.33 3.30 6.19
CA TRP A 80 -11.15 3.15 5.35
C TRP A 80 -9.85 3.03 6.14
N ARG A 81 -9.73 3.70 7.30
CA ARG A 81 -8.52 3.66 8.13
C ARG A 81 -8.22 2.24 8.58
N GLU A 82 -9.22 1.54 9.08
CA GLU A 82 -9.11 0.17 9.58
C GLU A 82 -8.80 -0.81 8.45
N ARG A 83 -9.45 -0.66 7.30
CA ARG A 83 -9.18 -1.54 6.14
C ARG A 83 -7.79 -1.35 5.58
N ILE A 84 -7.38 -0.10 5.30
CA ILE A 84 -6.04 0.15 4.75
C ILE A 84 -4.97 -0.25 5.78
N GLY A 85 -5.22 -0.07 7.08
CA GLY A 85 -4.34 -0.58 8.13
C GLY A 85 -4.14 -2.10 8.05
N ALA A 86 -5.23 -2.86 7.92
CA ALA A 86 -5.15 -4.31 7.74
C ALA A 86 -4.45 -4.72 6.43
N ASP A 87 -4.69 -3.98 5.33
CA ASP A 87 -4.02 -4.23 4.05
C ASP A 87 -2.50 -3.95 4.15
N LEU A 88 -2.09 -2.97 4.95
CA LEU A 88 -0.68 -2.64 5.21
C LEU A 88 0.02 -3.73 6.05
N ASP A 89 -0.69 -4.32 7.00
CA ASP A 89 -0.21 -5.49 7.74
C ASP A 89 -0.04 -6.69 6.78
N GLU A 90 -0.99 -6.90 5.87
CA GLU A 90 -0.92 -7.95 4.85
C GLU A 90 0.26 -7.74 3.89
N LEU A 91 0.50 -6.50 3.46
CA LEU A 91 1.67 -6.14 2.64
C LEU A 91 2.97 -6.50 3.35
N THR A 92 3.06 -6.19 4.65
CA THR A 92 4.23 -6.47 5.47
C THR A 92 4.52 -7.97 5.49
N GLU A 93 3.51 -8.77 5.80
CA GLU A 93 3.65 -10.22 5.86
C GLU A 93 3.97 -10.83 4.49
N ALA A 94 3.37 -10.31 3.42
CA ALA A 94 3.64 -10.79 2.07
C ALA A 94 5.11 -10.60 1.66
N TRP A 95 5.73 -9.48 2.06
CA TRP A 95 7.14 -9.22 1.76
C TRP A 95 8.11 -9.85 2.78
N ARG A 96 7.66 -10.36 3.92
CA ARG A 96 8.51 -11.15 4.82
C ARG A 96 8.77 -12.56 4.32
N ASP A 97 7.92 -13.06 3.41
CA ASP A 97 8.18 -14.31 2.72
C ASP A 97 9.35 -14.13 1.73
N SER A 98 10.40 -14.94 1.89
CA SER A 98 11.55 -14.96 0.98
C SER A 98 11.18 -15.18 -0.49
N ALA A 99 10.08 -15.89 -0.77
CA ALA A 99 9.60 -16.13 -2.12
C ALA A 99 9.21 -14.82 -2.84
N ALA A 100 8.91 -13.73 -2.13
CA ALA A 100 8.61 -12.43 -2.72
C ALA A 100 9.80 -11.83 -3.52
N TYR A 101 11.03 -12.23 -3.20
CA TYR A 101 12.27 -11.69 -3.81
C TYR A 101 12.87 -12.59 -4.89
N ASP A 102 12.21 -13.69 -5.22
CA ASP A 102 12.63 -14.61 -6.26
C ASP A 102 11.98 -14.26 -7.59
N GLY A 103 12.74 -14.28 -8.68
CA GLY A 103 12.22 -14.06 -10.03
C GLY A 103 11.82 -12.61 -10.31
N VAL A 104 10.77 -12.43 -11.12
CA VAL A 104 10.27 -11.13 -11.56
C VAL A 104 8.90 -10.89 -10.93
N THR A 105 8.64 -9.65 -10.52
CA THR A 105 7.31 -9.18 -10.13
C THR A 105 6.94 -7.93 -10.91
N MET A 106 5.65 -7.59 -10.93
CA MET A 106 5.10 -6.41 -11.59
C MET A 106 4.59 -5.44 -10.53
N ALA A 107 5.21 -4.25 -10.46
CA ALA A 107 4.88 -3.21 -9.48
C ALA A 107 4.41 -1.90 -10.16
N GLY A 108 3.90 -1.98 -11.40
CA GLY A 108 3.43 -0.86 -12.19
C GLY A 108 3.24 -1.24 -13.66
N PRO A 109 2.61 -0.38 -14.48
CA PRO A 109 2.68 -0.53 -15.93
C PRO A 109 4.14 -0.41 -16.40
N ILE A 110 4.52 -1.22 -17.40
CA ILE A 110 5.76 -1.09 -18.18
C ILE A 110 5.57 -0.08 -19.31
#